data_AF-A0AAN8VQ23-F1
#
_entry.id   AF-A0AAN8VQ23-F1
#
_cell.length_a   1.000
_cell.length_b   1.000
_cell.length_c   1.000
_cell.angle_alpha   90.00
_cell.angle_beta   90.00
_cell.angle_gamma   90.00
#
_symmetry.space_group_name_H-M   'P 1'
#
loop_
_entity.id
_entity.type
_entity.pdbx_description
1 polymer ?
#
loop_
_entity_poly.entity_id
_entity_poly.type
_entity_poly.pdbx_seq_one_letter_code
_entity_poly.pdbx_strand_id
1 'polypeptide(L)'
;MGRRNLGPYPKGVKVQAAPLMLTRFVSKTILQFLFAQAPNAGYPLATPPPSTTAHLRQSLQLRRSLYFSMALRFEVLGRFNRARAAQLTLPHYVCHTPLFMPVGTQGTIKGMTNSQLEEIGCQIILGNTYHLALRPTSELIDELGGLHKFMNWPRALLTDSGGFQMVSLLHLADITENGVTFQSPVDGKPMLLTPEESIEIQNRIGADIIMALDDVVRTTITGPRIEEAMYRTLRWIDRCIAAHKRPHEQNLFGIVQGGLDPVLRDICVRGLVDRNLPGYAIGGLAGGEDKDSFWRVVAQCTAALPEDKPRYVMGVGYPLDIVVCSALGADMYDCVYPTRTARFGTALVPEGVLKLKHQAMADDTLPIDPTCTCMVCKNYSRAYIHCLVTKDAMGSQLLSYHNLYYMMKLSRDLHSSIIQGRFPEFVCGFLQKMFPKGDVPKWVCNAMEVAGIDISSCCAPFLTSQD
;
A
#
# COMPACT_ATOMS: atom_id res chain seq x y z
N MET A 1 -32.50 -35.73 14.92
CA MET A 1 -32.74 -35.43 16.36
C MET A 1 -31.75 -34.35 16.76
N GLY A 2 -32.07 -33.18 17.29
CA GLY A 2 -33.33 -32.52 17.57
C GLY A 2 -33.12 -31.00 17.51
N ARG A 3 -34.19 -30.28 17.14
CA ARG A 3 -34.29 -28.82 17.19
C ARG A 3 -34.38 -28.36 18.64
N ARG A 4 -33.82 -27.19 18.97
CA ARG A 4 -34.38 -26.31 20.02
C ARG A 4 -34.38 -24.87 19.54
N ASN A 5 -35.58 -24.31 19.56
CA ASN A 5 -35.91 -22.90 19.40
C ASN A 5 -36.34 -22.35 20.77
N LEU A 6 -36.43 -21.01 20.82
CA LEU A 6 -37.04 -20.11 21.83
C LEU A 6 -36.05 -19.62 22.91
N GLY A 7 -35.86 -18.32 23.17
CA GLY A 7 -36.63 -17.12 22.82
C GLY A 7 -35.86 -15.81 23.12
N PRO A 8 -36.52 -14.63 23.11
CA PRO A 8 -35.91 -13.32 22.81
C PRO A 8 -35.38 -12.54 24.02
N TYR A 9 -34.36 -11.71 23.78
CA TYR A 9 -33.82 -10.74 24.76
C TYR A 9 -34.67 -9.45 24.85
N PRO A 10 -34.80 -8.83 26.05
CA PRO A 10 -35.68 -7.69 26.26
C PRO A 10 -35.10 -6.36 25.75
N LYS A 11 -36.03 -5.48 25.35
CA LYS A 11 -35.81 -4.09 24.95
C LYS A 11 -35.53 -3.19 26.16
N GLY A 12 -34.63 -2.23 25.96
CA GLY A 12 -34.79 -0.85 26.42
C GLY A 12 -34.26 -0.49 27.81
N VAL A 13 -33.15 0.26 27.84
CA VAL A 13 -32.90 1.27 28.88
C VAL A 13 -32.48 2.56 28.19
N LYS A 14 -33.34 3.58 28.31
CA LYS A 14 -33.03 4.98 28.03
C LYS A 14 -32.13 5.48 29.15
N VAL A 15 -31.03 6.16 28.83
CA VAL A 15 -30.35 7.04 29.79
C VAL A 15 -30.45 8.46 29.26
N GLN A 16 -31.16 9.27 30.04
CA GLN A 16 -31.36 10.70 29.85
C GLN A 16 -30.06 11.48 30.06
N ALA A 17 -29.88 12.51 29.25
CA ALA A 17 -28.96 13.61 29.50
C ALA A 17 -29.43 14.44 30.71
N ALA A 18 -28.48 14.92 31.51
CA ALA A 18 -28.67 16.08 32.38
C ALA A 18 -27.38 16.94 32.34
N PRO A 19 -27.50 18.28 32.22
CA PRO A 19 -26.38 19.20 32.07
C PRO A 19 -25.91 19.72 33.44
N LEU A 20 -24.63 20.07 33.55
CA LEU A 20 -24.18 20.98 34.62
C LEU A 20 -23.31 22.09 34.04
N MET A 21 -23.86 23.30 34.07
CA MET A 21 -23.10 24.54 34.12
C MET A 21 -22.18 24.54 35.34
N LEU A 22 -20.99 25.12 35.23
CA LEU A 22 -20.50 26.06 36.26
C LEU A 22 -19.46 27.04 35.68
N THR A 23 -19.82 28.32 35.79
CA THR A 23 -18.98 29.50 36.14
C THR A 23 -17.87 30.02 35.21
N ARG A 24 -18.19 31.21 34.65
CA ARG A 24 -17.31 32.34 34.31
C ARG A 24 -16.49 32.81 35.52
N PHE A 25 -15.30 33.39 35.29
CA PHE A 25 -14.84 34.74 35.72
C PHE A 25 -13.45 35.02 35.09
N VAL A 26 -13.31 35.98 34.15
CA VAL A 26 -12.65 37.32 34.28
C VAL A 26 -11.10 37.23 34.22
N SER A 27 -10.31 38.00 33.44
CA SER A 27 -10.44 39.36 32.90
C SER A 27 -9.55 39.57 31.65
N LYS A 28 -10.01 40.46 30.77
CA LYS A 28 -9.19 41.25 29.82
C LYS A 28 -8.31 42.25 30.58
N THR A 29 -7.18 42.66 29.98
CA THR A 29 -6.43 43.96 29.95
C THR A 29 -4.95 43.54 29.71
N ILE A 30 -4.19 43.95 28.69
CA ILE A 30 -3.69 45.28 28.34
C ILE A 30 -3.17 45.20 26.90
N LEU A 31 -3.65 46.09 26.02
CA LEU A 31 -3.15 46.35 24.68
C LEU A 31 -3.01 47.86 24.54
N GLN A 32 -1.81 48.40 24.78
CA GLN A 32 -1.32 49.74 24.38
C GLN A 32 0.02 50.01 25.08
N PHE A 33 0.77 50.99 24.55
CA PHE A 33 2.20 51.33 24.78
C PHE A 33 3.15 50.58 23.83
N LEU A 34 3.94 51.18 22.92
CA LEU A 34 4.31 52.57 22.66
C LEU A 34 4.82 52.69 21.21
N PHE A 35 4.25 53.62 20.44
CA PHE A 35 4.95 54.32 19.36
C PHE A 35 5.42 55.66 19.92
N ALA A 36 6.73 55.88 20.03
CA ALA A 36 7.29 57.22 20.25
C ALA A 36 8.78 57.30 19.83
N GLN A 37 8.99 57.98 18.71
CA GLN A 37 9.99 59.03 18.45
C GLN A 37 11.49 58.79 18.72
N ALA A 38 12.24 58.93 17.62
CA ALA A 38 13.68 59.21 17.61
C ALA A 38 13.95 60.73 17.49
N PRO A 39 15.13 61.20 17.93
CA PRO A 39 15.82 62.30 17.25
C PRO A 39 17.31 62.03 16.94
N ASN A 40 17.80 62.77 15.95
CA ASN A 40 19.11 62.73 15.27
C ASN A 40 20.31 63.27 16.09
N ALA A 41 21.49 62.70 15.83
CA ALA A 41 22.85 63.31 15.84
C ALA A 41 23.78 62.33 15.06
N GLY A 42 24.42 62.60 13.90
CA GLY A 42 25.45 63.60 13.52
C GLY A 42 26.87 63.11 13.93
N TYR A 43 27.63 62.28 13.19
CA TYR A 43 28.60 62.49 12.08
C TYR A 43 29.60 61.28 12.09
N PRO A 44 30.57 61.05 11.15
CA PRO A 44 30.78 61.51 9.77
C PRO A 44 30.94 60.35 8.72
N LEU A 45 31.08 60.73 7.44
CA LEU A 45 31.22 59.85 6.28
C LEU A 45 32.42 58.89 6.34
N ALA A 46 32.14 57.59 6.13
CA ALA A 46 33.12 56.56 5.78
C ALA A 46 32.76 55.94 4.41
N THR A 47 33.80 55.57 3.68
CA THR A 47 33.87 55.10 2.29
C THR A 47 32.91 53.96 1.94
N PRO A 48 32.48 53.84 0.65
CA PRO A 48 31.56 52.79 0.25
C PRO A 48 32.25 51.41 0.28
N PRO A 49 31.61 50.36 0.81
CA PRO A 49 32.14 49.00 0.74
C PRO A 49 32.01 48.44 -0.68
N PRO A 50 32.88 47.49 -1.08
CA PRO A 50 32.88 46.95 -2.44
C PRO A 50 31.60 46.17 -2.76
N SER A 51 31.11 46.39 -3.98
CA SER A 51 30.07 45.69 -4.75
C SER A 51 29.33 44.53 -4.07
N THR A 52 28.07 44.77 -3.71
CA THR A 52 27.07 43.83 -3.17
C THR A 52 26.63 42.72 -4.14
N THR A 53 27.27 42.58 -5.31
CA THR A 53 26.90 41.62 -6.36
C THR A 53 27.58 40.25 -6.22
N ALA A 54 28.71 40.15 -5.50
CA ALA A 54 29.40 38.87 -5.27
C ALA A 54 28.75 38.06 -4.13
N HIS A 55 28.41 38.71 -3.00
CA HIS A 55 27.74 38.04 -1.88
C HIS A 55 26.28 37.66 -2.18
N LEU A 56 25.55 38.43 -3.00
CA LEU A 56 24.21 38.03 -3.43
C LEU A 56 24.26 36.81 -4.36
N ARG A 57 25.22 36.74 -5.29
CA ARG A 57 25.40 35.55 -6.16
C ARG A 57 25.83 34.31 -5.38
N GLN A 58 26.71 34.47 -4.38
CA GLN A 58 27.10 33.37 -3.50
C GLN A 58 25.93 32.93 -2.60
N SER A 59 25.12 33.85 -2.08
CA SER A 59 23.92 33.52 -1.29
C SER A 59 22.80 32.87 -2.12
N LEU A 60 22.69 33.18 -3.42
CA LEU A 60 21.75 32.56 -4.35
C LEU A 60 22.25 31.22 -4.89
N GLN A 61 23.57 31.01 -5.00
CA GLN A 61 24.17 29.69 -5.28
C GLN A 61 24.17 28.77 -4.05
N LEU A 62 24.41 29.29 -2.84
CA LEU A 62 24.27 28.54 -1.59
C LEU A 62 22.81 28.21 -1.25
N ARG A 63 21.84 29.05 -1.63
CA ARG A 63 20.40 28.71 -1.55
C ARG A 63 19.92 27.76 -2.65
N ARG A 64 20.70 27.57 -3.73
CA ARG A 64 20.44 26.55 -4.76
C ARG A 64 21.15 25.22 -4.51
N SER A 65 21.97 25.10 -3.46
CA SER A 65 22.82 23.93 -3.18
C SER A 65 22.47 23.16 -1.90
N LEU A 66 21.29 23.40 -1.31
CA LEU A 66 20.79 22.65 -0.14
C LEU A 66 19.33 22.20 -0.28
N TYR A 67 18.82 22.11 -1.52
CA TYR A 67 17.76 21.15 -1.80
C TYR A 67 18.43 19.80 -2.01
N PHE A 68 18.73 19.11 -0.91
CA PHE A 68 18.97 17.67 -0.99
C PHE A 68 17.71 17.05 -1.60
N SER A 69 17.80 16.67 -2.87
CA SER A 69 16.67 16.02 -3.56
C SER A 69 16.33 14.75 -2.80
N MET A 70 15.10 14.64 -2.30
CA MET A 70 14.60 13.39 -1.76
C MET A 70 14.72 12.29 -2.82
N ALA A 71 15.03 11.07 -2.41
CA ALA A 71 15.16 9.93 -3.31
C ALA A 71 13.85 9.64 -4.09
N LEU A 72 12.71 10.06 -3.53
CA LEU A 72 11.38 9.95 -4.11
C LEU A 72 10.80 11.31 -4.45
N ARG A 73 10.28 11.43 -5.66
CA ARG A 73 9.36 12.50 -6.08
C ARG A 73 8.00 11.90 -6.45
N PHE A 74 6.94 12.45 -5.88
CA PHE A 74 5.56 12.05 -6.16
C PHE A 74 4.82 13.23 -6.81
N GLU A 75 4.29 13.02 -8.00
CA GLU A 75 3.61 14.05 -8.78
C GLU A 75 2.26 13.56 -9.26
N VAL A 76 1.18 14.17 -8.78
CA VAL A 76 -0.17 13.84 -9.22
C VAL A 76 -0.44 14.46 -10.58
N LEU A 77 -0.68 13.61 -11.57
CA LEU A 77 -0.89 13.97 -12.98
C LEU A 77 -2.38 14.13 -13.32
N GLY A 78 -3.27 13.39 -12.64
CA GLY A 78 -4.71 13.43 -12.88
C GLY A 78 -5.50 13.01 -11.66
N ARG A 79 -6.75 13.47 -11.58
CA ARG A 79 -7.65 13.19 -10.44
C ARG A 79 -9.09 12.97 -10.89
N PHE A 80 -9.77 12.11 -10.16
CA PHE A 80 -11.23 12.07 -10.09
C PHE A 80 -11.62 11.97 -8.62
N ASN A 81 -12.22 13.03 -8.06
CA ASN A 81 -12.44 13.15 -6.60
C ASN A 81 -11.16 12.77 -5.82
N ARG A 82 -11.19 11.64 -5.12
CA ARG A 82 -10.09 11.12 -4.31
C ARG A 82 -9.13 10.21 -5.09
N ALA A 83 -9.57 9.65 -6.21
CA ALA A 83 -8.73 8.81 -7.08
C ALA A 83 -7.65 9.66 -7.73
N ARG A 84 -6.42 9.14 -7.76
CA ARG A 84 -5.25 9.86 -8.28
C ARG A 84 -4.51 8.98 -9.27
N ALA A 85 -4.09 9.59 -10.38
CA ALA A 85 -3.04 9.05 -11.23
C ALA A 85 -1.80 9.90 -10.99
N ALA A 86 -0.70 9.27 -10.59
CA ALA A 86 0.53 9.98 -10.24
C ALA A 86 1.78 9.28 -10.78
N GLN A 87 2.81 10.08 -11.02
CA GLN A 87 4.16 9.62 -11.30
C GLN A 87 4.95 9.53 -9.99
N LEU A 88 5.57 8.39 -9.75
CA LEU A 88 6.43 8.08 -8.63
C LEU A 88 7.85 7.88 -9.17
N THR A 89 8.69 8.89 -9.09
CA THR A 89 10.10 8.81 -9.49
C THR A 89 10.92 8.29 -8.32
N LEU A 90 11.48 7.10 -8.48
CA LEU A 90 12.38 6.42 -7.54
C LEU A 90 13.79 6.34 -8.13
N PRO A 91 14.82 6.02 -7.31
CA PRO A 91 16.20 5.93 -7.79
C PRO A 91 16.41 5.01 -8.99
N HIS A 92 15.77 3.83 -9.02
CA HIS A 92 15.95 2.88 -10.11
C HIS A 92 14.89 2.95 -11.23
N TYR A 93 13.71 3.55 -10.98
CA TYR A 93 12.64 3.53 -11.97
C TYR A 93 11.58 4.62 -11.74
N VAL A 94 10.87 4.99 -12.82
CA VAL A 94 9.68 5.84 -12.74
C VAL A 94 8.45 4.96 -12.82
N CYS A 95 7.66 4.94 -11.75
CA CYS A 95 6.41 4.19 -11.68
C CYS A 95 5.19 5.10 -11.89
N HIS A 96 4.11 4.52 -12.41
CA HIS A 96 2.81 5.16 -12.57
C HIS A 96 1.80 4.50 -11.62
N THR A 97 1.13 5.30 -10.79
CA THR A 97 0.13 4.86 -9.82
C THR A 97 -1.29 5.21 -10.31
N PRO A 98 -2.34 4.42 -10.01
CA PRO A 98 -2.33 3.27 -9.10
C PRO A 98 -1.55 2.06 -9.65
N LEU A 99 -0.75 1.39 -8.79
CA LEU A 99 0.09 0.25 -9.18
C LEU A 99 -0.06 -0.96 -8.27
N PHE A 100 0.18 -2.14 -8.83
CA PHE A 100 0.26 -3.40 -8.12
C PHE A 100 1.71 -3.92 -8.08
N MET A 101 2.14 -4.38 -6.91
CA MET A 101 3.47 -4.94 -6.63
C MET A 101 3.37 -6.47 -6.46
N PRO A 102 3.93 -7.26 -7.38
CA PRO A 102 4.11 -8.69 -7.16
C PRO A 102 5.09 -8.96 -6.01
N VAL A 103 4.77 -9.96 -5.19
CA VAL A 103 5.58 -10.29 -4.00
C VAL A 103 6.61 -11.38 -4.30
N GLY A 104 7.89 -11.01 -4.14
CA GLY A 104 9.08 -11.85 -4.29
C GLY A 104 9.62 -12.29 -2.94
N THR A 105 9.29 -13.52 -2.55
CA THR A 105 9.65 -14.08 -1.24
C THR A 105 11.17 -14.18 -1.03
N GLN A 106 11.96 -14.48 -2.07
CA GLN A 106 13.42 -14.66 -1.98
C GLN A 106 14.15 -13.91 -3.11
N GLY A 107 13.73 -12.68 -3.38
CA GLY A 107 14.26 -11.92 -4.53
C GLY A 107 13.83 -12.51 -5.88
N THR A 108 12.78 -13.32 -5.91
CA THR A 108 12.19 -13.85 -7.14
C THR A 108 10.68 -13.99 -7.00
N ILE A 109 9.96 -13.62 -8.07
CA ILE A 109 8.53 -13.88 -8.20
C ILE A 109 8.38 -15.34 -8.64
N LYS A 110 7.71 -16.15 -7.81
CA LYS A 110 7.60 -17.59 -8.03
C LYS A 110 7.04 -17.89 -9.42
N GLY A 111 7.85 -18.53 -10.27
CA GLY A 111 7.48 -18.95 -11.61
C GLY A 111 7.63 -17.90 -12.71
N MET A 112 8.35 -16.80 -12.44
CA MET A 112 8.59 -15.72 -13.40
C MET A 112 10.06 -15.34 -13.45
N THR A 113 10.61 -15.16 -14.65
CA THR A 113 11.90 -14.49 -14.83
C THR A 113 11.75 -12.97 -14.81
N ASN A 114 12.83 -12.25 -14.55
CA ASN A 114 12.78 -10.78 -14.59
C ASN A 114 12.41 -10.26 -15.98
N SER A 115 12.92 -10.87 -17.06
CA SER A 115 12.53 -10.51 -18.42
C SER A 115 11.02 -10.64 -18.65
N GLN A 116 10.38 -11.69 -18.12
CA GLN A 116 8.93 -11.83 -18.20
C GLN A 116 8.20 -10.77 -17.37
N LEU A 117 8.71 -10.43 -16.18
CA LEU A 117 8.15 -9.33 -15.36
C LEU A 117 8.24 -7.99 -16.11
N GLU A 118 9.36 -7.74 -16.77
CA GLU A 118 9.57 -6.55 -17.58
C GLU A 118 8.62 -6.48 -18.77
N GLU A 119 8.46 -7.60 -19.48
CA GLU A 119 7.56 -7.77 -20.63
C GLU A 119 6.11 -7.47 -20.27
N ILE A 120 5.63 -7.98 -19.13
CA ILE A 120 4.24 -7.73 -18.68
C ILE A 120 4.03 -6.31 -18.13
N GLY A 121 5.09 -5.50 -18.05
CA GLY A 121 5.03 -4.11 -17.58
C GLY A 121 5.09 -3.96 -16.06
N CYS A 122 5.68 -4.92 -15.35
CA CYS A 122 5.92 -4.79 -13.91
C CYS A 122 6.87 -3.62 -13.63
N GLN A 123 6.43 -2.64 -12.85
CA GLN A 123 7.19 -1.41 -12.58
C GLN A 123 8.03 -1.52 -11.30
N ILE A 124 7.50 -2.25 -10.32
CA ILE A 124 8.05 -2.41 -8.97
C ILE A 124 7.65 -3.77 -8.41
N ILE A 125 8.54 -4.40 -7.66
CA ILE A 125 8.29 -5.65 -6.94
C ILE A 125 8.51 -5.46 -5.44
N LEU A 126 7.88 -6.32 -4.64
CA LEU A 126 8.12 -6.37 -3.20
C LEU A 126 9.10 -7.50 -2.88
N GLY A 127 10.23 -7.19 -2.26
CA GLY A 127 11.16 -8.15 -1.67
C GLY A 127 10.82 -8.38 -0.19
N ASN A 128 10.75 -9.63 0.25
CA ASN A 128 10.55 -9.91 1.67
C ASN A 128 11.87 -9.84 2.44
N THR A 129 12.01 -8.86 3.34
CA THR A 129 13.23 -8.60 4.12
C THR A 129 13.63 -9.81 4.95
N TYR A 130 12.66 -10.44 5.59
CA TYR A 130 12.91 -11.57 6.49
C TYR A 130 13.58 -12.77 5.79
N HIS A 131 13.02 -13.18 4.66
CA HIS A 131 13.56 -14.30 3.91
C HIS A 131 14.93 -13.97 3.32
N LEU A 132 15.12 -12.75 2.81
CA LEU A 132 16.39 -12.29 2.27
C LEU A 132 17.49 -12.21 3.34
N ALA A 133 17.14 -11.74 4.55
CA ALA A 133 18.06 -11.66 5.69
C ALA A 133 18.53 -13.02 6.18
N LEU A 134 17.73 -14.08 6.02
CA LEU A 134 18.09 -15.43 6.42
C LEU A 134 18.78 -16.22 5.29
N ARG A 135 18.29 -16.06 4.05
CA ARG A 135 18.79 -16.77 2.86
C ARG A 135 18.56 -15.89 1.64
N PRO A 136 19.60 -15.31 1.03
CA PRO A 136 21.02 -15.65 1.13
C PRO A 136 21.82 -14.93 2.25
N THR A 137 21.16 -14.17 3.12
CA THR A 137 21.69 -13.19 4.09
C THR A 137 21.92 -11.79 3.52
N SER A 138 21.70 -10.78 4.37
CA SER A 138 21.77 -9.38 3.96
C SER A 138 23.20 -8.91 3.70
N GLU A 139 24.18 -9.50 4.39
CA GLU A 139 25.61 -9.25 4.23
C GLU A 139 26.08 -9.71 2.86
N LEU A 140 25.69 -10.93 2.46
CA LEU A 140 26.03 -11.46 1.14
C LEU A 140 25.36 -10.64 0.02
N ILE A 141 24.13 -10.17 0.23
CA ILE A 141 23.45 -9.28 -0.72
C ILE A 141 24.22 -7.97 -0.87
N ASP A 142 24.66 -7.37 0.23
CA ASP A 142 25.42 -6.11 0.22
C ASP A 142 26.79 -6.29 -0.46
N GLU A 143 27.53 -7.35 -0.12
CA GLU A 143 28.81 -7.72 -0.75
C GLU A 143 28.69 -7.90 -2.27
N LEU A 144 27.55 -8.43 -2.74
CA LEU A 144 27.27 -8.62 -4.17
C LEU A 144 26.69 -7.37 -4.86
N GLY A 145 26.53 -6.26 -4.13
CA GLY A 145 26.13 -4.95 -4.65
C GLY A 145 24.63 -4.67 -4.59
N GLY A 146 23.94 -5.19 -3.58
CA GLY A 146 22.53 -4.96 -3.31
C GLY A 146 21.59 -5.91 -4.07
N LEU A 147 20.32 -5.94 -3.66
CA LEU A 147 19.37 -6.92 -4.19
C LEU A 147 19.09 -6.73 -5.67
N HIS A 148 19.00 -5.48 -6.16
CA HIS A 148 18.82 -5.20 -7.59
C HIS A 148 19.86 -5.92 -8.44
N LYS A 149 21.14 -5.81 -8.10
CA LYS A 149 22.24 -6.47 -8.82
C LYS A 149 22.21 -7.98 -8.60
N PHE A 150 21.99 -8.43 -7.36
CA PHE A 150 21.93 -9.85 -7.01
C PHE A 150 20.87 -10.61 -7.82
N MET A 151 19.67 -10.03 -7.94
CA MET A 151 18.57 -10.66 -8.65
C MET A 151 18.49 -10.25 -10.13
N ASN A 152 19.34 -9.33 -10.61
CA ASN A 152 19.30 -8.73 -11.93
C ASN A 152 17.96 -8.03 -12.25
N TRP A 153 17.45 -7.20 -11.32
CA TRP A 153 16.21 -6.44 -11.48
C TRP A 153 16.51 -4.95 -11.69
N PRO A 154 16.25 -4.41 -12.90
CA PRO A 154 16.65 -3.04 -13.24
C PRO A 154 15.61 -1.97 -12.86
N ARG A 155 14.47 -2.36 -12.27
CA ARG A 155 13.39 -1.42 -11.93
C ARG A 155 13.23 -1.31 -10.41
N ALA A 156 12.17 -0.63 -9.95
CA ALA A 156 12.01 -0.30 -8.55
C ALA A 156 11.76 -1.53 -7.65
N LEU A 157 12.15 -1.41 -6.39
CA LEU A 157 12.01 -2.42 -5.35
C LEU A 157 11.45 -1.79 -4.07
N LEU A 158 10.49 -2.48 -3.45
CA LEU A 158 10.04 -2.20 -2.09
C LEU A 158 10.41 -3.37 -1.18
N THR A 159 10.87 -3.12 0.04
CA THR A 159 11.06 -4.16 1.06
C THR A 159 10.13 -3.95 2.23
N ASP A 160 9.48 -5.02 2.68
CA ASP A 160 8.72 -4.99 3.95
C ASP A 160 9.66 -4.94 5.16
N SER A 161 9.12 -4.76 6.37
CA SER A 161 9.95 -4.72 7.59
C SER A 161 10.42 -6.10 8.06
N GLY A 162 9.79 -7.17 7.56
CA GLY A 162 9.96 -8.55 8.01
C GLY A 162 9.09 -8.97 9.20
N GLY A 163 8.49 -8.02 9.93
CA GLY A 163 7.74 -8.29 11.17
C GLY A 163 6.44 -9.09 10.97
N PHE A 164 5.67 -8.79 9.92
CA PHE A 164 4.36 -9.43 9.69
C PHE A 164 4.48 -10.94 9.43
N GLN A 165 5.50 -11.36 8.68
CA GLN A 165 5.76 -12.76 8.35
C GLN A 165 6.17 -13.53 9.61
N MET A 166 6.90 -12.89 10.53
CA MET A 166 7.29 -13.48 11.80
C MET A 166 6.06 -13.78 12.68
N VAL A 167 5.09 -12.86 12.74
CA VAL A 167 3.86 -13.02 13.56
C VAL A 167 2.82 -13.94 12.92
N SER A 168 2.77 -14.02 11.59
CA SER A 168 1.79 -14.88 10.88
C SER A 168 2.24 -16.34 10.72
N LEU A 169 3.56 -16.61 10.72
CA LEU A 169 4.10 -17.96 10.52
C LEU A 169 4.49 -18.68 11.82
N LEU A 170 4.66 -17.97 12.93
CA LEU A 170 5.19 -18.55 14.16
C LEU A 170 4.21 -18.35 15.32
N HIS A 171 3.62 -19.45 15.80
CA HIS A 171 2.87 -19.48 17.06
C HIS A 171 3.68 -19.03 18.30
N LEU A 172 4.99 -18.81 18.12
CA LEU A 172 5.98 -18.53 19.16
C LEU A 172 6.53 -17.09 19.07
N ALA A 173 5.87 -16.18 18.34
CA ALA A 173 6.28 -14.78 18.29
C ALA A 173 5.86 -14.04 19.57
N ASP A 174 6.82 -13.39 20.24
CA ASP A 174 6.57 -12.51 21.38
C ASP A 174 6.95 -11.08 21.00
N ILE A 175 6.07 -10.12 21.30
CA ILE A 175 6.23 -8.72 20.90
C ILE A 175 6.37 -7.88 22.16
N THR A 176 7.54 -7.27 22.31
CA THR A 176 7.87 -6.39 23.43
C THR A 176 8.21 -4.99 22.90
N GLU A 177 8.53 -4.04 23.77
CA GLU A 177 8.98 -2.72 23.32
C GLU A 177 10.31 -2.79 22.53
N ASN A 178 11.16 -3.78 22.82
CA ASN A 178 12.47 -3.91 22.16
C ASN A 178 12.35 -4.32 20.69
N GLY A 179 11.37 -5.15 20.37
CA GLY A 179 11.19 -5.72 19.04
C GLY A 179 10.33 -6.99 19.06
N VAL A 180 10.40 -7.74 17.96
CA VAL A 180 9.70 -9.01 17.77
C VAL A 180 10.69 -10.16 17.98
N THR A 181 10.44 -11.00 18.99
CA THR A 181 11.21 -12.23 19.22
C THR A 181 10.50 -13.39 18.54
N PHE A 182 11.23 -14.24 17.83
CA PHE A 182 10.67 -15.38 17.11
C PHE A 182 11.73 -16.47 16.88
N GLN A 183 11.32 -17.65 16.39
CA GLN A 183 12.24 -18.72 16.02
C GLN A 183 12.55 -18.71 14.53
N SER A 184 13.83 -18.77 14.20
CA SER A 184 14.30 -18.99 12.83
C SER A 184 13.67 -20.26 12.24
N PRO A 185 13.04 -20.20 11.06
CA PRO A 185 12.46 -21.36 10.38
C PRO A 185 13.54 -22.21 9.69
N VAL A 186 14.77 -21.70 9.66
CA VAL A 186 15.93 -22.34 9.05
C VAL A 186 16.60 -23.29 10.03
N ASP A 187 16.83 -22.84 11.27
CA ASP A 187 17.61 -23.56 12.28
C ASP A 187 16.98 -23.58 13.68
N GLY A 188 15.79 -22.99 13.85
CA GLY A 188 15.03 -23.01 15.10
C GLY A 188 15.53 -22.05 16.18
N LYS A 189 16.62 -21.30 15.92
CA LYS A 189 17.22 -20.42 16.95
C LYS A 189 16.33 -19.22 17.24
N PRO A 190 16.26 -18.76 18.50
CA PRO A 190 15.58 -17.52 18.83
C PRO A 190 16.30 -16.33 18.19
N MET A 191 15.52 -15.44 17.61
CA MET A 191 15.95 -14.21 16.97
C MET A 191 15.13 -13.05 17.50
N LEU A 192 15.75 -11.87 17.59
CA LEU A 192 15.09 -10.61 17.92
C LEU A 192 15.23 -9.67 16.73
N LEU A 193 14.11 -9.29 16.13
CA LEU A 193 14.08 -8.21 15.14
C LEU A 193 13.65 -6.92 15.82
N THR A 194 14.58 -5.97 15.94
CA THR A 194 14.29 -4.61 16.42
C THR A 194 14.04 -3.67 15.24
N PRO A 195 13.42 -2.48 15.46
CA PRO A 195 13.36 -1.40 14.48
C PRO A 195 14.70 -1.05 13.84
N GLU A 196 15.79 -1.01 14.62
CA GLU A 196 17.13 -0.70 14.14
C GLU A 196 17.66 -1.81 13.22
N GLU A 197 17.54 -3.07 13.64
CA GLU A 197 18.00 -4.22 12.86
C GLU A 197 17.22 -4.35 11.54
N SER A 198 15.89 -4.16 11.58
CA SER A 198 15.04 -4.17 10.38
C SER A 198 15.48 -3.10 9.37
N ILE A 199 15.82 -1.90 9.83
CA ILE A 199 16.28 -0.82 8.95
C ILE A 199 17.69 -1.08 8.44
N GLU A 200 18.60 -1.59 9.27
CA GLU A 200 19.96 -1.94 8.86
C GLU A 200 19.97 -3.03 7.77
N ILE A 201 19.16 -4.08 7.93
CA ILE A 201 18.97 -5.11 6.90
C ILE A 201 18.45 -4.50 5.60
N GLN A 202 17.43 -3.64 5.67
CA GLN A 202 16.88 -2.98 4.48
C GLN A 202 17.88 -2.00 3.84
N ASN A 203 18.75 -1.38 4.64
CA ASN A 203 19.85 -0.56 4.16
C ASN A 203 20.86 -1.39 3.37
N ARG A 204 21.20 -2.62 3.81
CA ARG A 204 22.05 -3.57 3.05
C ARG A 204 21.38 -4.09 1.78
N ILE A 205 20.09 -4.41 1.85
CA ILE A 205 19.32 -4.88 0.68
C ILE A 205 19.29 -3.82 -0.43
N GLY A 206 19.20 -2.53 -0.07
CA GLY A 206 19.30 -1.42 -1.01
C GLY A 206 18.05 -1.23 -1.88
N ALA A 207 16.85 -1.46 -1.32
CA ALA A 207 15.58 -1.20 -2.00
C ALA A 207 15.24 0.29 -2.08
N ASP A 208 14.49 0.71 -3.11
CA ASP A 208 14.06 2.11 -3.29
C ASP A 208 13.08 2.59 -2.21
N ILE A 209 12.22 1.68 -1.72
CA ILE A 209 11.25 1.94 -0.66
C ILE A 209 11.45 0.90 0.44
N ILE A 210 11.54 1.37 1.68
CA ILE A 210 11.73 0.53 2.87
C ILE A 210 10.58 0.77 3.84
N MET A 211 10.08 -0.30 4.47
CA MET A 211 8.95 -0.21 5.39
C MET A 211 9.45 -0.17 6.84
N ALA A 212 8.88 0.70 7.66
CA ALA A 212 9.14 0.73 9.09
C ALA A 212 8.67 -0.58 9.76
N LEU A 213 9.38 -1.02 10.81
CA LEU A 213 8.87 -2.09 11.66
C LEU A 213 7.69 -1.58 12.49
N ASP A 214 6.61 -2.34 12.51
CA ASP A 214 5.36 -2.03 13.19
C ASP A 214 4.87 -3.19 14.05
N ASP A 215 4.01 -2.88 15.02
CA ASP A 215 3.39 -3.88 15.88
C ASP A 215 2.01 -4.27 15.32
N VAL A 216 1.99 -5.36 14.55
CA VAL A 216 0.79 -5.81 13.85
C VAL A 216 -0.09 -6.66 14.76
N VAL A 217 -1.35 -6.25 14.88
CA VAL A 217 -2.40 -7.00 15.58
C VAL A 217 -3.46 -7.45 14.56
N ARG A 218 -3.93 -8.70 14.68
CA ARG A 218 -5.02 -9.21 13.82
C ARG A 218 -6.29 -8.40 14.06
N THR A 219 -7.01 -8.06 12.99
CA THR A 219 -8.26 -7.28 13.06
C THR A 219 -9.38 -7.94 13.86
N THR A 220 -9.30 -9.25 14.09
CA THR A 220 -10.25 -10.00 14.91
C THR A 220 -10.01 -9.88 16.41
N ILE A 221 -8.85 -9.36 16.84
CA ILE A 221 -8.56 -9.09 18.25
C ILE A 221 -9.24 -7.78 18.63
N THR A 222 -9.91 -7.77 19.79
CA THR A 222 -10.54 -6.58 20.37
C THR A 222 -9.91 -6.24 21.72
N GLY A 223 -9.90 -4.98 22.10
CA GLY A 223 -9.46 -4.52 23.43
C GLY A 223 -8.13 -3.78 23.44
N PRO A 224 -7.49 -3.62 24.62
CA PRO A 224 -6.38 -2.68 24.84
C PRO A 224 -5.12 -3.00 24.01
N ARG A 225 -5.00 -4.23 23.52
CA ARG A 225 -3.86 -4.68 22.71
C ARG A 225 -3.72 -3.89 21.40
N ILE A 226 -4.83 -3.45 20.79
CA ILE A 226 -4.79 -2.66 19.55
C ILE A 226 -4.20 -1.27 19.82
N GLU A 227 -4.64 -0.63 20.89
CA GLU A 227 -4.14 0.69 21.31
C GLU A 227 -2.65 0.62 21.66
N GLU A 228 -2.24 -0.40 22.42
CA GLU A 228 -0.84 -0.66 22.75
C GLU A 228 0.02 -0.81 21.49
N ALA A 229 -0.44 -1.60 20.51
CA ALA A 229 0.26 -1.81 19.24
C ALA A 229 0.41 -0.52 18.44
N MET A 230 -0.65 0.28 18.39
CA MET A 230 -0.67 1.54 17.67
C MET A 230 0.35 2.52 18.28
N TYR A 231 0.36 2.68 19.61
CA TYR A 231 1.35 3.53 20.27
C TYR A 231 2.78 2.97 20.18
N ARG A 232 2.97 1.64 20.24
CA ARG A 232 4.27 1.01 20.01
C ARG A 232 4.78 1.28 18.60
N THR A 233 3.92 1.19 17.60
CA THR A 233 4.23 1.53 16.20
C THR A 233 4.70 2.99 16.07
N LEU A 234 4.05 3.92 16.78
CA LEU A 234 4.47 5.34 16.82
C LEU A 234 5.82 5.56 17.51
N ARG A 235 6.20 4.73 18.48
CA ARG A 235 7.55 4.79 19.08
C ARG A 235 8.59 4.10 18.19
N TRP A 236 8.23 3.02 17.52
CA TRP A 236 9.12 2.27 16.65
C TRP A 236 9.47 3.03 15.37
N ILE A 237 8.55 3.83 14.81
CA ILE A 237 8.88 4.67 13.66
C ILE A 237 9.99 5.69 13.98
N ASP A 238 10.04 6.26 15.19
CA ASP A 238 11.13 7.17 15.59
C ASP A 238 12.49 6.44 15.58
N ARG A 239 12.50 5.20 16.07
CA ARG A 239 13.69 4.33 16.06
C ARG A 239 14.09 3.99 14.63
N CYS A 240 13.13 3.69 13.76
CA CYS A 240 13.41 3.44 12.34
C CYS A 240 13.99 4.68 11.64
N ILE A 241 13.44 5.87 11.90
CA ILE A 241 13.96 7.14 11.36
C ILE A 241 15.41 7.35 11.81
N ALA A 242 15.69 7.15 13.10
CA ALA A 242 17.05 7.32 13.65
C ALA A 242 18.06 6.30 13.09
N ALA A 243 17.61 5.08 12.79
CA ALA A 243 18.45 4.03 12.24
C ALA A 243 18.69 4.15 10.72
N HIS A 244 17.89 4.93 9.99
CA HIS A 244 17.96 5.00 8.53
C HIS A 244 19.15 5.83 8.05
N LYS A 245 20.15 5.18 7.46
CA LYS A 245 21.43 5.80 7.06
C LYS A 245 21.46 6.26 5.60
N ARG A 246 20.50 5.84 4.76
CA ARG A 246 20.50 6.07 3.31
C ARG A 246 19.28 6.87 2.80
N PRO A 247 18.88 8.01 3.41
CA PRO A 247 17.67 8.75 3.01
C PRO A 247 17.72 9.37 1.61
N HIS A 248 18.91 9.45 1.00
CA HIS A 248 19.10 9.92 -0.38
C HIS A 248 18.97 8.82 -1.44
N GLU A 249 18.86 7.56 -1.00
CA GLU A 249 18.79 6.39 -1.88
C GLU A 249 17.58 5.50 -1.57
N GLN A 250 17.00 5.61 -0.37
CA GLN A 250 15.86 4.80 0.04
C GLN A 250 14.82 5.62 0.80
N ASN A 251 13.56 5.26 0.62
CA ASN A 251 12.41 6.02 1.11
C ASN A 251 11.68 5.24 2.20
N LEU A 252 11.77 5.70 3.45
CA LEU A 252 11.12 5.07 4.60
C LEU A 252 9.62 5.39 4.64
N PHE A 253 8.76 4.37 4.55
CA PHE A 253 7.32 4.52 4.70
C PHE A 253 6.87 4.14 6.12
N GLY A 254 6.03 4.99 6.70
CA GLY A 254 5.35 4.71 7.97
C GLY A 254 4.09 3.89 7.75
N ILE A 255 3.69 3.08 8.73
CA ILE A 255 2.54 2.18 8.61
C ILE A 255 1.46 2.59 9.61
N VAL A 256 0.33 3.07 9.10
CA VAL A 256 -0.84 3.40 9.91
C VAL A 256 -1.41 2.11 10.50
N GLN A 257 -1.50 2.07 11.83
CA GLN A 257 -2.11 0.99 12.63
C GLN A 257 -3.36 1.51 13.37
N GLY A 258 -4.00 0.65 14.17
CA GLY A 258 -5.23 1.00 14.93
C GLY A 258 -6.40 0.04 14.70
N GLY A 259 -6.19 -1.07 13.99
CA GLY A 259 -7.24 -2.08 13.74
C GLY A 259 -8.43 -1.48 12.99
N LEU A 260 -9.64 -1.72 13.49
CA LEU A 260 -10.90 -1.18 12.94
C LEU A 260 -11.42 0.03 13.72
N ASP A 261 -10.66 0.53 14.70
CA ASP A 261 -11.06 1.67 15.53
C ASP A 261 -10.73 2.99 14.83
N PRO A 262 -11.74 3.81 14.46
CA PRO A 262 -11.49 5.06 13.75
C PRO A 262 -10.69 6.07 14.58
N VAL A 263 -10.86 6.12 15.90
CA VAL A 263 -10.14 7.06 16.77
C VAL A 263 -8.65 6.69 16.81
N LEU A 264 -8.33 5.40 16.96
CA LEU A 264 -6.94 4.94 16.97
C LEU A 264 -6.27 5.16 15.61
N ARG A 265 -7.01 4.97 14.51
CA ARG A 265 -6.53 5.29 13.16
C ARG A 265 -6.20 6.77 13.01
N ASP A 266 -7.05 7.68 13.48
CA ASP A 266 -6.79 9.13 13.43
C ASP A 266 -5.60 9.57 14.31
N ILE A 267 -5.41 8.92 15.46
CA ILE A 267 -4.24 9.16 16.31
C ILE A 267 -2.97 8.71 15.58
N CYS A 268 -2.98 7.51 15.00
CA CYS A 268 -1.83 6.97 14.29
C CYS A 268 -1.48 7.77 13.04
N VAL A 269 -2.47 8.15 12.22
CA VAL A 269 -2.27 9.00 11.04
C VAL A 269 -1.60 10.31 11.43
N ARG A 270 -2.16 11.04 12.41
CA ARG A 270 -1.57 12.31 12.87
C ARG A 270 -0.14 12.13 13.36
N GLY A 271 0.08 11.13 14.22
CA GLY A 271 1.43 10.83 14.72
C GLY A 271 2.43 10.57 13.60
N LEU A 272 2.07 9.78 12.58
CA LEU A 272 2.97 9.50 11.46
C LEU A 272 3.19 10.74 10.58
N VAL A 273 2.15 11.53 10.32
CA VAL A 273 2.22 12.73 9.46
C VAL A 273 3.11 13.82 10.05
N ASP A 274 3.10 13.98 11.38
CA ASP A 274 3.97 14.93 12.09
C ASP A 274 5.47 14.68 11.84
N ARG A 275 5.85 13.47 11.40
CA ARG A 275 7.22 13.05 11.08
C ARG A 275 7.62 13.30 9.62
N ASN A 276 6.70 13.77 8.78
CA ASN A 276 6.93 14.14 7.37
C ASN A 276 7.67 13.06 6.55
N LEU A 277 7.17 11.82 6.59
CA LEU A 277 7.78 10.70 5.88
C LEU A 277 7.59 10.81 4.35
N PRO A 278 8.49 10.20 3.55
CA PRO A 278 8.35 10.10 2.09
C PRO A 278 7.05 9.48 1.60
N GLY A 279 6.40 8.60 2.38
CA GLY A 279 5.14 7.96 2.04
C GLY A 279 4.52 7.22 3.22
N TYR A 280 3.27 6.80 3.06
CA TYR A 280 2.49 6.21 4.13
C TYR A 280 1.75 4.97 3.66
N ALA A 281 1.81 3.91 4.46
CA ALA A 281 1.06 2.69 4.26
C ALA A 281 -0.10 2.58 5.24
N ILE A 282 -1.11 1.80 4.86
CA ILE A 282 -2.27 1.44 5.67
C ILE A 282 -2.15 -0.05 5.95
N GLY A 283 -1.73 -0.37 7.18
CA GLY A 283 -1.49 -1.74 7.64
C GLY A 283 -2.63 -2.30 8.50
N GLY A 284 -2.53 -3.58 8.84
CA GLY A 284 -3.51 -4.26 9.70
C GLY A 284 -4.89 -4.38 9.05
N LEU A 285 -4.94 -4.58 7.73
CA LEU A 285 -6.14 -4.90 6.95
C LEU A 285 -5.92 -6.21 6.17
N ALA A 286 -6.96 -6.70 5.49
CA ALA A 286 -7.00 -7.98 4.79
C ALA A 286 -6.72 -9.20 5.69
N GLY A 287 -7.06 -9.09 6.98
CA GLY A 287 -6.78 -10.07 8.03
C GLY A 287 -7.98 -10.93 8.46
N GLY A 288 -9.14 -10.73 7.83
CA GLY A 288 -10.38 -11.47 8.11
C GLY A 288 -11.55 -10.59 8.56
N GLU A 289 -11.38 -9.27 8.56
CA GLU A 289 -12.46 -8.31 8.77
C GLU A 289 -13.52 -8.37 7.67
N ASP A 290 -14.72 -7.88 7.98
CA ASP A 290 -15.76 -7.73 6.99
C ASP A 290 -15.43 -6.60 6.00
N LYS A 291 -16.00 -6.70 4.80
CA LYS A 291 -15.71 -5.74 3.73
C LYS A 291 -16.18 -4.32 4.02
N ASP A 292 -17.23 -4.12 4.82
CA ASP A 292 -17.74 -2.78 5.15
C ASP A 292 -16.77 -2.05 6.08
N SER A 293 -16.26 -2.76 7.10
CA SER A 293 -15.19 -2.23 7.96
C SER A 293 -13.91 -1.95 7.18
N PHE A 294 -13.50 -2.87 6.30
CA PHE A 294 -12.30 -2.71 5.46
C PHE A 294 -12.29 -1.41 4.66
N TRP A 295 -13.33 -1.18 3.84
CA TRP A 295 -13.32 -0.01 2.95
C TRP A 295 -13.45 1.30 3.72
N ARG A 296 -14.14 1.31 4.88
CA ARG A 296 -14.26 2.49 5.75
C ARG A 296 -12.91 2.91 6.33
N VAL A 297 -12.09 1.95 6.79
CA VAL A 297 -10.73 2.25 7.28
C VAL A 297 -9.88 2.82 6.14
N VAL A 298 -9.93 2.23 4.94
CA VAL A 298 -9.22 2.76 3.77
C VAL A 298 -9.69 4.19 3.48
N ALA A 299 -11.00 4.41 3.40
CA ALA A 299 -11.59 5.72 3.14
C ALA A 299 -11.27 6.78 4.20
N GLN A 300 -11.14 6.39 5.47
CA GLN A 300 -10.75 7.30 6.54
C GLN A 300 -9.26 7.67 6.38
N CYS A 301 -8.38 6.67 6.33
CA CYS A 301 -6.94 6.88 6.27
C CYS A 301 -6.53 7.67 5.03
N THR A 302 -7.00 7.32 3.84
CA THR A 302 -6.59 8.04 2.61
C THR A 302 -7.16 9.45 2.53
N ALA A 303 -8.21 9.79 3.30
CA ALA A 303 -8.71 11.17 3.41
C ALA A 303 -7.83 12.03 4.34
N ALA A 304 -7.28 11.42 5.40
CA ALA A 304 -6.46 12.11 6.39
C ALA A 304 -4.96 12.17 6.01
N LEU A 305 -4.49 11.27 5.14
CA LEU A 305 -3.10 11.23 4.70
C LEU A 305 -2.76 12.34 3.68
N PRO A 306 -1.52 12.91 3.72
CA PRO A 306 -1.10 13.99 2.84
C PRO A 306 -1.34 13.70 1.35
N GLU A 307 -1.75 14.71 0.60
CA GLU A 307 -2.08 14.56 -0.81
C GLU A 307 -0.87 14.48 -1.74
N ASP A 308 0.24 15.06 -1.31
CA ASP A 308 1.53 15.13 -2.00
C ASP A 308 2.41 13.90 -1.71
N LYS A 309 1.87 12.89 -1.03
CA LYS A 309 2.57 11.66 -0.66
C LYS A 309 1.82 10.42 -1.17
N PRO A 310 2.55 9.34 -1.51
CA PRO A 310 1.96 8.08 -1.90
C PRO A 310 1.28 7.37 -0.72
N ARG A 311 0.19 6.65 -1.04
CA ARG A 311 -0.67 5.92 -0.09
C ARG A 311 -0.72 4.45 -0.47
N TYR A 312 -0.12 3.61 0.37
CA TYR A 312 0.06 2.18 0.11
C TYR A 312 -0.89 1.34 0.97
N VAL A 313 -1.86 0.64 0.35
CA VAL A 313 -2.74 -0.28 1.10
C VAL A 313 -2.17 -1.69 1.01
N MET A 314 -1.66 -2.18 2.14
CA MET A 314 -0.89 -3.43 2.21
C MET A 314 -1.80 -4.67 2.13
N GLY A 315 -1.35 -5.69 1.42
CA GLY A 315 -2.00 -7.01 1.36
C GLY A 315 -3.23 -7.11 0.46
N VAL A 316 -3.57 -6.06 -0.29
CA VAL A 316 -4.75 -6.02 -1.17
C VAL A 316 -4.39 -6.51 -2.57
N GLY A 317 -5.02 -7.62 -2.99
CA GLY A 317 -4.75 -8.24 -4.29
C GLY A 317 -5.94 -8.68 -5.10
N TYR A 318 -7.16 -8.60 -4.55
CA TYR A 318 -8.35 -8.91 -5.32
C TYR A 318 -8.67 -7.75 -6.26
N PRO A 319 -8.90 -7.97 -7.57
CA PRO A 319 -9.11 -6.90 -8.55
C PRO A 319 -10.17 -5.87 -8.14
N LEU A 320 -11.31 -6.32 -7.60
CA LEU A 320 -12.37 -5.43 -7.12
C LEU A 320 -11.92 -4.52 -5.98
N ASP A 321 -11.15 -5.08 -5.03
CA ASP A 321 -10.64 -4.31 -3.89
C ASP A 321 -9.69 -3.21 -4.37
N ILE A 322 -8.83 -3.51 -5.35
CA ILE A 322 -7.91 -2.52 -5.93
C ILE A 322 -8.68 -1.39 -6.60
N VAL A 323 -9.72 -1.70 -7.39
CA VAL A 323 -10.56 -0.68 -8.02
C VAL A 323 -11.25 0.20 -6.96
N VAL A 324 -11.82 -0.42 -5.93
CA VAL A 324 -12.50 0.30 -4.83
C VAL A 324 -11.52 1.17 -4.06
N CYS A 325 -10.39 0.62 -3.61
CA CYS A 325 -9.38 1.38 -2.87
C CYS A 325 -8.79 2.52 -3.71
N SER A 326 -8.65 2.34 -5.02
CA SER A 326 -8.18 3.40 -5.93
C SER A 326 -9.19 4.54 -6.00
N ALA A 327 -10.49 4.22 -6.08
CA ALA A 327 -11.56 5.23 -6.02
C ALA A 327 -11.56 5.99 -4.69
N LEU A 328 -11.19 5.33 -3.59
CA LEU A 328 -11.02 5.92 -2.27
C LEU A 328 -9.68 6.69 -2.12
N GLY A 329 -8.79 6.64 -3.11
CA GLY A 329 -7.58 7.45 -3.17
C GLY A 329 -6.28 6.78 -2.73
N ALA A 330 -6.22 5.44 -2.72
CA ALA A 330 -4.97 4.69 -2.58
C ALA A 330 -4.21 4.57 -3.92
N ASP A 331 -2.88 4.44 -3.86
CA ASP A 331 -1.98 4.49 -5.02
C ASP A 331 -1.20 3.19 -5.25
N MET A 332 -0.92 2.44 -4.18
CA MET A 332 -0.04 1.28 -4.23
C MET A 332 -0.69 0.10 -3.52
N TYR A 333 -0.47 -1.09 -4.08
CA TYR A 333 -1.01 -2.36 -3.58
C TYR A 333 0.03 -3.46 -3.74
N ASP A 334 0.01 -4.44 -2.86
CA ASP A 334 0.78 -5.67 -2.99
C ASP A 334 -0.07 -6.87 -2.60
N CYS A 335 0.17 -8.01 -3.24
CA CYS A 335 -0.39 -9.26 -2.75
C CYS A 335 0.25 -10.48 -3.41
N VAL A 336 0.25 -11.59 -2.67
CA VAL A 336 0.53 -12.92 -3.25
C VAL A 336 -0.65 -13.49 -4.04
N TYR A 337 -1.82 -12.85 -4.05
CA TYR A 337 -3.05 -13.40 -4.64
C TYR A 337 -2.88 -13.92 -6.08
N PRO A 338 -2.29 -13.18 -7.03
CA PRO A 338 -2.17 -13.64 -8.43
C PRO A 338 -1.36 -14.94 -8.56
N THR A 339 -0.18 -15.00 -7.91
CA THR A 339 0.75 -16.15 -7.98
C THR A 339 0.35 -17.29 -7.05
N ARG A 340 -0.35 -17.02 -5.95
CA ARG A 340 -0.92 -18.05 -5.07
C ARG A 340 -2.10 -18.75 -5.75
N THR A 341 -3.02 -17.99 -6.31
CA THR A 341 -4.22 -18.51 -6.99
C THR A 341 -3.85 -19.26 -8.27
N ALA A 342 -2.81 -18.83 -8.99
CA ALA A 342 -2.23 -19.56 -10.12
C ALA A 342 -1.79 -20.99 -9.74
N ARG A 343 -1.12 -21.17 -8.59
CA ARG A 343 -0.69 -22.49 -8.09
C ARG A 343 -1.86 -23.40 -7.69
N PHE A 344 -3.01 -22.84 -7.37
CA PHE A 344 -4.26 -23.60 -7.19
C PHE A 344 -4.99 -23.88 -8.50
N GLY A 345 -4.44 -23.46 -9.64
CA GLY A 345 -4.99 -23.68 -10.96
C GLY A 345 -6.16 -22.79 -11.31
N THR A 346 -6.07 -21.54 -10.89
CA THR A 346 -7.10 -20.55 -11.11
C THR A 346 -6.52 -19.33 -11.82
N ALA A 347 -7.16 -18.94 -12.92
CA ALA A 347 -6.80 -17.77 -13.70
C ALA A 347 -7.71 -16.58 -13.37
N LEU A 348 -7.16 -15.36 -13.42
CA LEU A 348 -7.93 -14.12 -13.34
C LEU A 348 -8.52 -13.79 -14.70
N VAL A 349 -9.81 -13.46 -14.74
CA VAL A 349 -10.55 -13.07 -15.95
C VAL A 349 -11.46 -11.88 -15.62
N PRO A 350 -11.94 -11.11 -16.61
CA PRO A 350 -12.81 -9.95 -16.35
C PRO A 350 -14.05 -10.28 -15.50
N GLU A 351 -14.61 -11.48 -15.66
CA GLU A 351 -15.77 -12.00 -14.93
C GLU A 351 -15.42 -12.57 -13.53
N GLY A 352 -14.17 -12.40 -13.09
CA GLY A 352 -13.67 -12.87 -11.81
C GLY A 352 -12.57 -13.91 -11.96
N VAL A 353 -12.94 -15.20 -11.84
CA VAL A 353 -11.96 -16.29 -11.83
C VAL A 353 -12.38 -17.48 -12.67
N LEU A 354 -11.43 -18.08 -13.38
CA LEU A 354 -11.61 -19.31 -14.13
C LEU A 354 -10.81 -20.45 -13.46
N LYS A 355 -11.49 -21.54 -13.10
CA LYS A 355 -10.86 -22.71 -12.46
C LYS A 355 -10.41 -23.73 -13.51
N LEU A 356 -9.13 -23.70 -13.87
CA LEU A 356 -8.57 -24.55 -14.92
C LEU A 356 -8.51 -26.03 -14.57
N LYS A 357 -8.71 -26.40 -13.29
CA LYS A 357 -8.83 -27.81 -12.86
C LYS A 357 -10.19 -28.43 -13.15
N HIS A 358 -11.19 -27.63 -13.52
CA HIS A 358 -12.54 -28.13 -13.75
C HIS A 358 -12.62 -28.96 -15.03
N GLN A 359 -13.40 -30.05 -15.01
CA GLN A 359 -13.49 -31.00 -16.14
C GLN A 359 -13.97 -30.34 -17.44
N ALA A 360 -14.79 -29.30 -17.35
CA ALA A 360 -15.24 -28.51 -18.49
C ALA A 360 -14.10 -27.84 -19.28
N MET A 361 -12.89 -27.79 -18.72
CA MET A 361 -11.71 -27.24 -19.40
C MET A 361 -10.93 -28.31 -20.17
N ALA A 362 -11.29 -29.60 -20.07
CA ALA A 362 -10.48 -30.71 -20.58
C ALA A 362 -10.31 -30.71 -22.11
N ASP A 363 -11.32 -30.24 -22.85
CA ASP A 363 -11.38 -30.14 -24.30
C ASP A 363 -11.64 -28.71 -24.80
N ASP A 364 -11.63 -27.72 -23.89
CA ASP A 364 -11.83 -26.31 -24.23
C ASP A 364 -10.59 -25.76 -24.95
N THR A 365 -10.72 -25.55 -26.26
CA THR A 365 -9.64 -25.05 -27.13
C THR A 365 -9.45 -23.53 -27.07
N LEU A 366 -10.34 -22.80 -26.38
CA LEU A 366 -10.24 -21.35 -26.23
C LEU A 366 -9.05 -20.95 -25.34
N PRO A 367 -8.50 -19.73 -25.49
CA PRO A 367 -7.56 -19.18 -24.52
C PRO A 367 -8.25 -18.88 -23.18
N ILE A 368 -7.48 -18.58 -22.13
CA ILE A 368 -8.04 -18.20 -20.82
C ILE A 368 -9.03 -17.04 -20.98
N ASP A 369 -8.61 -15.97 -21.66
CA ASP A 369 -9.40 -14.79 -21.99
C ASP A 369 -9.11 -14.37 -23.45
N PRO A 370 -10.10 -14.37 -24.35
CA PRO A 370 -9.90 -14.02 -25.76
C PRO A 370 -9.53 -12.55 -25.98
N THR A 371 -9.75 -11.67 -25.00
CA THR A 371 -9.37 -10.25 -25.06
C THR A 371 -7.99 -9.98 -24.48
N CYS A 372 -7.36 -10.99 -23.86
CA CYS A 372 -6.04 -10.86 -23.25
C CYS A 372 -4.92 -11.08 -24.27
N THR A 373 -3.99 -10.13 -24.35
CA THR A 373 -2.88 -10.15 -25.31
C THR A 373 -1.57 -10.71 -24.74
N CYS A 374 -1.62 -11.35 -23.57
CA CYS A 374 -0.46 -11.94 -22.92
C CYS A 374 0.06 -13.16 -23.69
N MET A 375 1.34 -13.52 -23.51
CA MET A 375 1.97 -14.68 -24.14
C MET A 375 1.14 -15.97 -23.95
N VAL A 376 0.52 -16.13 -22.77
CA VAL A 376 -0.23 -17.35 -22.44
C VAL A 376 -1.52 -17.46 -23.26
N CYS A 377 -2.32 -16.39 -23.31
CA CYS A 377 -3.58 -16.37 -24.07
C CYS A 377 -3.36 -16.40 -25.59
N LYS A 378 -2.19 -15.99 -26.07
CA LYS A 378 -1.85 -16.07 -27.51
C LYS A 378 -1.47 -17.48 -27.96
N ASN A 379 -0.91 -18.29 -27.06
CA ASN A 379 -0.19 -19.51 -27.45
C ASN A 379 -0.78 -20.81 -26.87
N TYR A 380 -1.61 -20.74 -25.81
CA TYR A 380 -2.10 -21.92 -25.11
C TYR A 380 -3.61 -21.91 -24.91
N SER A 381 -4.23 -23.07 -25.10
CA SER A 381 -5.64 -23.30 -24.80
C SER A 381 -5.87 -23.63 -23.32
N ARG A 382 -7.12 -23.48 -22.87
CA ARG A 382 -7.57 -23.94 -21.56
C ARG A 382 -7.36 -25.45 -21.39
N ALA A 383 -7.60 -26.26 -22.42
CA ALA A 383 -7.35 -27.71 -22.43
C ALA A 383 -5.89 -28.07 -22.16
N TYR A 384 -4.95 -27.38 -22.81
CA TYR A 384 -3.54 -27.60 -22.57
C TYR A 384 -3.17 -27.27 -21.11
N ILE A 385 -3.61 -26.11 -20.63
CA ILE A 385 -3.33 -25.67 -19.26
C ILE A 385 -3.99 -26.59 -18.23
N HIS A 386 -5.22 -27.04 -18.48
CA HIS A 386 -5.94 -28.02 -17.65
C HIS A 386 -5.13 -29.30 -17.46
N CYS A 387 -4.49 -29.81 -18.51
CA CYS A 387 -3.64 -31.00 -18.43
C CYS A 387 -2.45 -30.80 -17.48
N LEU A 388 -1.87 -29.60 -17.44
CA LEU A 388 -0.65 -29.30 -16.68
C LEU A 388 -0.89 -28.89 -15.22
N VAL A 389 -2.01 -28.22 -14.93
CA VAL A 389 -2.17 -27.40 -13.71
C VAL A 389 -2.11 -28.15 -12.37
N THR A 390 -2.20 -29.47 -12.37
CA THR A 390 -1.99 -30.34 -11.19
C THR A 390 -0.81 -31.29 -11.33
N LYS A 391 -0.22 -31.38 -12.51
CA LYS A 391 0.73 -32.43 -12.87
C LYS A 391 2.14 -31.88 -13.12
N ASP A 392 2.24 -30.61 -13.50
CA ASP A 392 3.49 -29.99 -13.93
C ASP A 392 3.59 -28.54 -13.44
N ALA A 393 4.80 -28.14 -13.03
CA ALA A 393 5.10 -26.79 -12.59
C ALA A 393 4.77 -25.74 -13.68
N MET A 394 4.91 -26.09 -14.96
CA MET A 394 4.60 -25.24 -16.10
C MET A 394 3.17 -24.71 -16.08
N GLY A 395 2.20 -25.51 -15.62
CA GLY A 395 0.81 -25.06 -15.50
C GLY A 395 0.68 -23.87 -14.54
N SER A 396 1.39 -23.92 -13.40
CA SER A 396 1.40 -22.83 -12.43
C SER A 396 2.20 -21.61 -12.90
N GLN A 397 3.24 -21.81 -13.71
CA GLN A 397 4.04 -20.72 -14.29
C GLN A 397 3.25 -19.94 -15.34
N LEU A 398 2.59 -20.65 -16.27
CA LEU A 398 1.71 -20.03 -17.28
C LEU A 398 0.58 -19.24 -16.60
N LEU A 399 -0.07 -19.82 -15.59
CA LEU A 399 -1.10 -19.09 -14.85
C LEU A 399 -0.54 -17.90 -14.05
N SER A 400 0.68 -17.99 -13.52
CA SER A 400 1.31 -16.85 -12.82
C SER A 400 1.61 -15.71 -13.79
N TYR A 401 2.13 -16.02 -14.99
CA TYR A 401 2.35 -15.03 -16.05
C TYR A 401 1.04 -14.33 -16.42
N HIS A 402 -0.01 -15.10 -16.73
CA HIS A 402 -1.33 -14.55 -17.09
C HIS A 402 -1.92 -13.69 -15.97
N ASN A 403 -1.94 -14.20 -14.74
CA ASN A 403 -2.53 -13.49 -13.61
C ASN A 403 -1.77 -12.19 -13.30
N LEU A 404 -0.44 -12.18 -13.37
CA LEU A 404 0.33 -10.96 -13.16
C LEU A 404 0.13 -9.97 -14.32
N TYR A 405 0.08 -10.44 -15.56
CA TYR A 405 -0.25 -9.60 -16.71
C TYR A 405 -1.62 -8.91 -16.54
N TYR A 406 -2.63 -9.64 -16.07
CA TYR A 406 -3.95 -9.08 -15.75
C TYR A 406 -3.84 -7.93 -14.73
N MET A 407 -3.07 -8.12 -13.64
CA MET A 407 -2.89 -7.08 -12.62
C MET A 407 -2.11 -5.86 -13.12
N MET A 408 -1.10 -6.07 -13.96
CA MET A 408 -0.35 -4.97 -14.60
C MET A 408 -1.25 -4.18 -15.56
N LYS A 409 -2.08 -4.88 -16.33
CA LYS A 409 -3.07 -4.27 -17.21
C LYS A 409 -4.10 -3.47 -16.41
N LEU A 410 -4.65 -4.05 -15.34
CA LEU A 410 -5.61 -3.37 -14.46
C LEU A 410 -5.02 -2.05 -13.91
N SER A 411 -3.78 -2.09 -13.41
CA SER A 411 -3.07 -0.91 -12.91
C SER A 411 -2.91 0.18 -13.98
N ARG A 412 -2.50 -0.21 -15.19
CA ARG A 412 -2.35 0.70 -16.34
C ARG A 412 -3.69 1.30 -16.78
N ASP A 413 -4.76 0.50 -16.80
CA ASP A 413 -6.09 0.95 -17.19
C ASP A 413 -6.68 1.92 -16.15
N LEU A 414 -6.47 1.64 -14.85
CA LEU A 414 -6.79 2.56 -13.75
C LEU A 414 -6.08 3.90 -13.92
N HIS A 415 -4.76 3.88 -14.07
CA HIS A 415 -3.97 5.10 -14.28
C HIS A 415 -4.48 5.88 -15.50
N SER A 416 -4.62 5.21 -16.65
CA SER A 416 -5.02 5.84 -17.91
C SER A 416 -6.44 6.41 -17.85
N SER A 417 -7.37 5.73 -17.20
CA SER A 417 -8.76 6.21 -17.10
C SER A 417 -8.88 7.48 -16.25
N ILE A 418 -8.08 7.62 -15.19
CA ILE A 418 -8.02 8.84 -14.38
C ILE A 418 -7.41 9.99 -15.18
N ILE A 419 -6.30 9.76 -15.89
CA ILE A 419 -5.64 10.77 -16.73
C ILE A 419 -6.57 11.26 -17.85
N GLN A 420 -7.34 10.35 -18.43
CA GLN A 420 -8.25 10.63 -19.55
C GLN A 420 -9.61 11.17 -19.08
N GLY A 421 -9.82 11.40 -17.78
CA GLY A 421 -11.07 11.93 -17.23
C GLY A 421 -12.27 10.99 -17.39
N ARG A 422 -12.04 9.68 -17.50
CA ARG A 422 -13.07 8.65 -17.74
C ARG A 422 -13.07 7.53 -16.68
N PHE A 423 -12.69 7.89 -15.45
CA PHE A 423 -12.56 6.94 -14.35
C PHE A 423 -13.91 6.33 -13.93
N PRO A 424 -15.01 7.10 -13.78
CA PRO A 424 -16.34 6.51 -13.51
C PRO A 424 -16.77 5.47 -14.53
N GLU A 425 -16.58 5.75 -15.83
CA GLU A 425 -16.93 4.84 -16.93
C GLU A 425 -16.09 3.57 -16.88
N PHE A 426 -14.80 3.70 -16.54
CA PHE A 426 -13.94 2.55 -16.31
C PHE A 426 -14.44 1.68 -15.15
N VAL A 427 -14.80 2.29 -14.01
CA VAL A 427 -15.33 1.57 -12.85
C VAL A 427 -16.64 0.86 -13.20
N CYS A 428 -17.58 1.55 -13.86
CA CYS A 428 -18.84 0.95 -14.29
C CYS A 428 -18.61 -0.22 -15.26
N GLY A 429 -17.75 -0.06 -16.26
CA GLY A 429 -17.40 -1.13 -17.20
C GLY A 429 -16.69 -2.31 -16.54
N PHE A 430 -15.88 -2.07 -15.52
CA PHE A 430 -15.28 -3.13 -14.71
C PHE A 430 -16.33 -3.91 -13.91
N LEU A 431 -17.22 -3.20 -13.20
CA LEU A 431 -18.27 -3.82 -12.40
C LEU A 431 -19.28 -4.60 -13.25
N GLN A 432 -19.65 -4.10 -14.42
CA GLN A 432 -20.56 -4.79 -15.34
C GLN A 432 -19.97 -6.11 -15.86
N LYS A 433 -18.66 -6.16 -16.13
CA LYS A 433 -17.99 -7.42 -16.51
C LYS A 433 -17.90 -8.40 -15.34
N MET A 434 -17.62 -7.89 -14.16
CA MET A 434 -17.43 -8.71 -12.96
C MET A 434 -18.76 -9.23 -12.38
N PHE A 435 -19.82 -8.44 -12.50
CA PHE A 435 -21.17 -8.70 -11.99
C PHE A 435 -22.21 -8.52 -13.12
N PRO A 436 -22.18 -9.38 -14.16
CA PRO A 436 -23.05 -9.23 -15.33
C PRO A 436 -24.55 -9.33 -15.02
N LYS A 437 -24.90 -9.89 -13.86
CA LYS A 437 -26.30 -9.98 -13.39
C LYS A 437 -26.75 -8.75 -12.60
N GLY A 438 -25.87 -7.76 -12.43
CA GLY A 438 -26.12 -6.59 -11.59
C GLY A 438 -26.05 -6.86 -10.09
N ASP A 439 -25.53 -8.01 -9.67
CA ASP A 439 -25.39 -8.45 -8.29
C ASP A 439 -24.16 -7.86 -7.58
N VAL A 440 -23.94 -6.56 -7.78
CA VAL A 440 -22.82 -5.82 -7.16
C VAL A 440 -22.97 -5.85 -5.64
N PRO A 441 -21.92 -6.24 -4.89
CA PRO A 441 -22.00 -6.33 -3.43
C PRO A 441 -22.31 -4.98 -2.77
N LYS A 442 -23.18 -4.98 -1.75
CA LYS A 442 -23.60 -3.76 -1.04
C LYS A 442 -22.44 -2.88 -0.54
N TRP A 443 -21.35 -3.49 -0.05
CA TRP A 443 -20.19 -2.74 0.43
C TRP A 443 -19.49 -1.96 -0.70
N VAL A 444 -19.53 -2.47 -1.94
CA VAL A 444 -19.02 -1.76 -3.12
C VAL A 444 -19.90 -0.56 -3.42
N CYS A 445 -21.23 -0.72 -3.39
CA CYS A 445 -22.16 0.39 -3.59
C CYS A 445 -21.92 1.51 -2.57
N ASN A 446 -21.82 1.16 -1.29
CA ASN A 446 -21.51 2.14 -0.23
C ASN A 446 -20.15 2.83 -0.45
N ALA A 447 -19.12 2.07 -0.84
CA ALA A 447 -17.80 2.63 -1.08
C ALA A 447 -17.76 3.55 -2.32
N MET A 448 -18.49 3.20 -3.38
CA MET A 448 -18.60 4.02 -4.60
C MET A 448 -19.39 5.32 -4.34
N GLU A 449 -20.42 5.27 -3.50
CA GLU A 449 -21.13 6.48 -3.04
C GLU A 449 -20.15 7.43 -2.34
N VAL A 450 -19.33 6.92 -1.42
CA VAL A 450 -18.27 7.72 -0.75
C VAL A 450 -17.21 8.23 -1.72
N ALA A 451 -16.90 7.48 -2.78
CA ALA A 451 -15.99 7.92 -3.84
C ALA A 451 -16.62 8.91 -4.83
N GLY A 452 -17.94 9.14 -4.74
CA GLY A 452 -18.70 9.99 -5.67
C GLY A 452 -18.81 9.40 -7.07
N ILE A 453 -18.94 8.09 -7.19
CA ILE A 453 -19.13 7.37 -8.46
C ILE A 453 -20.52 6.77 -8.49
N ASP A 454 -21.36 7.23 -9.43
CA ASP A 454 -22.68 6.65 -9.65
C ASP A 454 -22.55 5.32 -10.42
N ILE A 455 -22.84 4.22 -9.71
CA ILE A 455 -22.85 2.86 -10.26
C ILE A 455 -24.27 2.29 -10.38
N SER A 456 -25.31 3.12 -10.31
CA SER A 456 -26.71 2.67 -10.38
C SER A 456 -26.99 1.81 -11.61
N SER A 457 -26.40 2.16 -12.75
CA SER A 457 -26.48 1.38 -14.00
C SER A 457 -25.83 -0.02 -13.93
N CYS A 458 -24.94 -0.25 -12.97
CA CYS A 458 -24.29 -1.55 -12.74
C CYS A 458 -25.09 -2.45 -11.79
N CYS A 459 -26.07 -1.91 -11.06
CA CYS A 459 -26.87 -2.66 -10.09
C CYS A 459 -28.20 -3.17 -10.68
N ALA A 460 -28.48 -2.87 -11.95
CA ALA A 460 -29.60 -3.43 -12.70
C ALA A 460 -29.10 -4.58 -13.60
N PRO A 461 -29.93 -5.62 -13.87
CA PRO A 461 -29.57 -6.63 -14.84
C PRO A 461 -29.30 -5.96 -16.19
N PHE A 462 -28.20 -6.32 -16.86
CA PHE A 462 -28.02 -5.95 -18.26
C PHE A 462 -29.15 -6.63 -19.05
N LEU A 463 -30.14 -5.86 -19.48
CA LEU A 463 -31.02 -6.28 -20.57
C LEU A 463 -30.16 -6.29 -21.82
N THR A 464 -29.51 -7.42 -22.11
CA THR A 464 -28.92 -7.64 -23.43
C THR A 464 -30.07 -7.60 -24.42
N SER A 465 -30.16 -6.51 -25.18
CA SER A 465 -30.98 -6.44 -26.38
C SER A 465 -30.34 -7.36 -27.43
N GLN A 466 -30.58 -8.66 -27.31
CA GLN A 466 -30.55 -9.65 -28.39
C GLN A 466 -30.94 -11.03 -27.83
N ASP A 467 -32.08 -11.50 -28.34
CA ASP A 467 -32.55 -12.89 -28.33
C ASP A 467 -31.54 -13.85 -28.99
#